data_AF-A0A257ZGS6-F1
#
_entry.id   AF-A0A257ZGS6-F1
#
_cell.length_a   1.000
_cell.length_b   1.000
_cell.length_c   1.000
_cell.angle_alpha   90.00
_cell.angle_beta   90.00
_cell.angle_gamma   90.00
#
_symmetry.space_group_name_H-M   'P 1'
#
loop_
_entity.id
_entity.type
_entity.pdbx_description
1 polymer ?
#
loop_
_entity_poly.entity_id
_entity_poly.type
_entity_poly.pdbx_seq_one_letter_code
_entity_poly.pdbx_strand_id
1 'polypeptide(L)' 'HALGRLGEPEDVAGLAAFLLSTEADWITGQVMGVDGGRSSLRTKG' A
#
# COMPACT_ATOMS: atom_id res chain seq x y z
N HIS A 1 6.77 12.57 -1.88
CA HIS A 1 6.67 13.02 -0.48
C HIS A 1 5.79 12.00 0.22
N ALA A 2 6.22 11.44 1.35
CA ALA A 2 5.37 10.51 2.08
C ALA A 2 4.19 11.26 2.72
N LEU A 3 3.10 10.55 2.98
CA LEU A 3 2.00 11.10 3.76
C LEU A 3 2.53 11.47 5.15
N GLY A 4 2.36 12.73 5.55
CA GLY A 4 2.83 13.29 6.82
C GLY A 4 2.03 12.84 8.05
N ARG A 5 1.35 11.69 7.97
CA ARG A 5 0.53 11.10 9.02
C ARG A 5 0.90 9.63 9.22
N LEU A 6 0.53 9.07 10.36
CA LEU A 6 0.53 7.63 10.54
C LEU A 6 -0.60 7.01 9.73
N GLY A 7 -0.36 5.77 9.28
CA GLY A 7 -1.39 4.95 8.65
C GLY A 7 -2.36 4.44 9.70
N GLU A 8 -3.63 4.33 9.31
CA GLU A 8 -4.70 3.74 10.10
C GLU A 8 -5.05 2.35 9.52
N PRO A 9 -5.71 1.46 10.27
CA PRO A 9 -6.10 0.14 9.78
C PRO A 9 -6.88 0.16 8.45
N GLU A 10 -7.69 1.19 8.24
CA GLU A 10 -8.50 1.37 7.05
C GLU A 10 -7.67 1.58 5.78
N ASP A 11 -6.46 2.14 5.91
CA ASP A 11 -5.58 2.40 4.77
C ASP A 11 -5.15 1.10 4.08
N VAL A 12 -4.84 0.05 4.86
CA VAL A 12 -4.49 -1.28 4.31
C VAL A 12 -5.72 -2.11 3.97
N ALA A 13 -6.83 -1.93 4.70
CA ALA A 13 -8.07 -2.67 4.47
C ALA A 13 -8.61 -2.46 3.05
N GLY A 14 -8.50 -1.25 2.50
CA GLY A 14 -8.93 -0.95 1.13
C GLY A 14 -8.20 -1.79 0.07
N LEU A 15 -6.87 -1.90 0.16
CA LEU A 15 -6.11 -2.74 -0.77
C LEU A 15 -6.42 -4.23 -0.58
N ALA A 16 -6.55 -4.68 0.67
CA ALA A 16 -6.92 -6.07 0.96
C ALA A 16 -8.29 -6.43 0.35
N ALA A 17 -9.29 -5.56 0.51
CA ALA A 17 -10.62 -5.76 -0.06
C ALA A 17 -10.59 -5.80 -1.60
N PHE A 18 -9.81 -4.93 -2.23
CA PHE A 18 -9.61 -4.95 -3.68
C PHE A 18 -8.96 -6.25 -4.16
N LEU A 19 -7.87 -6.69 -3.51
CA LEU A 19 -7.16 -7.92 -3.89
C LEU A 19 -7.99 -9.19 -3.70
N LEU A 20 -9.00 -9.16 -2.83
CA LEU A 20 -9.96 -10.26 -2.65
C LEU A 20 -11.15 -10.19 -3.61
N SER A 21 -11.29 -9.10 -4.38
CA SER A 21 -12.38 -8.92 -5.34
C SER A 21 -12.04 -9.55 -6.69
N THR A 22 -13.07 -9.72 -7.53
CA THR A 22 -12.90 -10.19 -8.91
C THR A 22 -12.16 -9.19 -9.81
N GLU A 23 -12.04 -7.93 -9.40
CA GLU A 23 -11.36 -6.90 -10.17
C GLU A 23 -9.84 -7.09 -10.17
N ALA A 24 -9.31 -7.86 -9.21
CA ALA A 24 -7.89 -8.16 -9.07
C ALA A 24 -7.45 -9.53 -9.62
N ASP A 25 -8.31 -10.24 -10.38
CA ASP A 25 -8.08 -11.63 -10.85
C ASP A 25 -6.70 -11.84 -11.53
N TRP A 26 -6.21 -10.85 -12.28
CA TRP A 26 -4.93 -10.97 -12.97
C TRP A 26 -3.69 -10.58 -12.13
N ILE A 27 -3.88 -10.26 -10.86
CA ILE A 27 -2.82 -9.76 -9.98
C ILE A 27 -2.36 -10.89 -9.06
N THR A 28 -1.11 -11.34 -9.26
CA THR A 28 -0.48 -12.35 -8.40
C THR A 28 1.03 -12.11 -8.25
N GLY A 29 1.60 -12.63 -7.16
CA GLY A 29 3.04 -12.58 -6.87
C GLY A 29 3.63 -11.19 -6.58
N GLN A 30 2.78 -10.18 -6.37
CA GLN A 30 3.24 -8.80 -6.14
C GLN A 30 3.41 -8.49 -4.66
N VAL A 31 4.38 -7.64 -4.35
CA VAL A 31 4.55 -7.01 -3.03
C VAL A 31 4.15 -5.55 -3.17
N MET A 32 3.05 -5.15 -2.53
CA MET A 32 2.49 -3.80 -2.62
C MET A 32 2.66 -3.06 -1.29
N GLY A 33 3.31 -1.90 -1.33
CA GLY A 33 3.45 -1.04 -0.16
C GLY A 33 2.20 -0.20 0.10
N VAL A 34 1.62 -0.33 1.29
CA VAL A 34 0.55 0.55 1.80
C VAL A 34 1.06 1.29 3.03
N ASP A 35 2.00 2.20 2.82
CA ASP A 35 2.76 2.84 3.89
C ASP A 35 2.84 4.36 3.76
N GLY A 36 1.94 4.95 2.96
CA GLY A 36 1.96 6.37 2.64
C GLY A 36 3.20 6.81 1.86
N GLY A 37 3.93 5.90 1.20
CA GLY A 37 5.13 6.20 0.43
C GLY A 37 6.40 6.30 1.28
N ARG A 38 6.40 5.73 2.50
CA ARG A 38 7.56 5.77 3.41
C ARG A 38 8.72 4.92 2.91
N SER A 39 8.46 3.73 2.41
CA SER A 39 9.49 2.80 1.88
C SER A 39 10.16 3.31 0.61
N SER A 40 9.53 4.22 -0.13
CA SER A 40 10.09 4.80 -1.36
C SER A 40 10.86 6.10 -1.13
N LEU A 41 10.94 6.59 0.12
CA LEU A 41 11.74 7.76 0.45
C LEU A 41 13.23 7.42 0.36
N ARG A 42 13.95 8.15 -0.50
CA ARG A 42 15.41 8.18 -0.46
C ARG A 42 15.85 9.10 0.68
N THR A 43 16.20 8.54 1.83
CA THR A 43 16.88 9.28 2.88
C THR A 43 18.28 9.65 2.40
N LYS A 44 18.65 10.94 2.48
CA LYS A 44 20.06 11.31 2.41
C LYS A 44 20.70 10.79 3.69
N GLY A 45 21.69 9.92 3.55
CA GLY A 45 22.62 9.61 4.64
C GLY A 45 23.35 10.87 5.10
#